data_AF-A0A3G6S6T3-F1
#
_entry.id   AF-A0A3G6S6T3-F1
#
_cell.length_a   1.000
_cell.length_b   1.000
_cell.length_c   1.000
_cell.angle_alpha   90.00
_cell.angle_beta   90.00
_cell.angle_gamma   90.00
#
_symmetry.space_group_name_H-M   'P 1'
#
loop_
_entity.id
_entity.type
_entity.pdbx_description
1 polymer ?
#
loop_
_entity_poly.entity_id
_entity_poly.type
_entity_poly.pdbx_seq_one_letter_code
_entity_poly.pdbx_strand_id
1 'polypeptide(L)'
;MKKSILFLLGTSAMFSAQITLTKASHDPILNDIVDNKLVTGTVDNSAIGANVVFSNGSLTLGTALPMNYTAPTGTEISTFPGSTIKMSDGTNTIFYKASPTKLEITGVINPQVTLNLSMDNGTYINYPTTFGPAQNDTAKGTFTASLASGICVGTLSTQADAYGTLILNGQTYNNVLRVKFVQNFNLHLPIDITFTNPLGSVTNTAYSYYDATHRYPLLSATTVNLSVPGLGINQTTSSAAALNITTLGVNNIIKKENFSIYPNPAQDFIRVKGNTDQYLKANIYSLDGKLIKTTDLNSGNIQISELPPASYFIEVSGKNHETKKNIKFIKK
;
A
#
# COMPACT_ATOMS: atom_id res chain seq x y z
N MET A 1 28.75 -17.98 -51.80
CA MET A 1 28.70 -16.95 -50.72
C MET A 1 27.52 -17.28 -49.81
N LYS A 2 27.78 -17.72 -48.57
CA LYS A 2 26.72 -18.05 -47.59
C LYS A 2 26.25 -16.75 -46.93
N LYS A 3 24.98 -16.38 -47.11
CA LYS A 3 24.36 -15.25 -46.40
C LYS A 3 23.87 -15.76 -45.05
N SER A 4 24.57 -15.41 -43.97
CA SER A 4 24.07 -15.58 -42.61
C SER A 4 23.05 -14.48 -42.32
N ILE A 5 21.79 -14.88 -42.10
CA ILE A 5 20.74 -14.01 -41.55
C ILE A 5 20.94 -14.01 -40.03
N LEU A 6 21.29 -12.85 -39.49
CA LEU A 6 21.39 -12.61 -38.05
C LEU A 6 19.96 -12.36 -37.52
N PHE A 7 19.42 -13.32 -36.78
CA PHE A 7 18.15 -13.14 -36.06
C PHE A 7 18.43 -12.32 -34.80
N LEU A 8 18.09 -11.04 -34.81
CA LEU A 8 18.13 -10.19 -33.64
C LEU A 8 16.92 -10.54 -32.75
N LEU A 9 17.13 -11.40 -31.76
CA LEU A 9 16.17 -11.63 -30.67
C LEU A 9 16.12 -10.35 -29.83
N GLY A 10 15.24 -9.43 -30.18
CA GLY A 10 14.93 -8.26 -29.36
C GLY A 10 14.33 -8.73 -28.04
N THR A 11 15.10 -8.62 -26.97
CA THR A 11 14.55 -8.66 -25.62
C THR A 11 13.61 -7.47 -25.48
N SER A 12 12.31 -7.73 -25.41
CA SER A 12 11.35 -6.74 -24.97
C SER A 12 11.70 -6.38 -23.53
N ALA A 13 12.49 -5.32 -23.36
CA ALA A 13 12.57 -4.63 -22.08
C ALA A 13 11.12 -4.29 -21.73
N MET A 14 10.59 -4.94 -20.69
CA MET A 14 9.33 -4.53 -20.12
C MET A 14 9.56 -3.14 -19.55
N PHE A 15 9.28 -2.12 -20.34
CA PHE A 15 9.16 -0.77 -19.84
C PHE A 15 7.97 -0.81 -18.88
N SER A 16 8.25 -0.89 -17.58
CA SER A 16 7.26 -0.68 -16.56
C SER A 16 6.64 0.69 -16.80
N ALA A 17 5.40 0.72 -17.27
CA ALA A 17 4.67 1.96 -17.49
C ALA A 17 4.57 2.68 -16.15
N GLN A 18 5.07 3.92 -16.12
CA GLN A 18 4.97 4.78 -14.96
C GLN A 18 3.50 5.08 -14.66
N ILE A 19 3.08 4.94 -13.41
CA ILE A 19 1.70 5.28 -13.03
C ILE A 19 1.46 6.79 -13.10
N THR A 20 0.20 7.16 -13.30
CA THR A 20 -0.28 8.54 -13.24
C THR A 20 -1.33 8.65 -12.15
N LEU A 21 -1.11 9.53 -11.18
CA LEU A 21 -2.11 9.78 -10.14
C LEU A 21 -3.18 10.69 -10.72
N THR A 22 -4.39 10.18 -10.91
CA THR A 22 -5.54 10.98 -11.36
C THR A 22 -6.52 11.18 -10.21
N LYS A 23 -7.32 12.24 -10.29
CA LYS A 23 -8.39 12.51 -9.33
C LYS A 23 -9.32 11.30 -9.15
N ALA A 24 -9.75 10.70 -10.26
CA ALA A 24 -10.66 9.57 -10.25
C ALA A 24 -10.09 8.37 -9.47
N SER A 25 -8.78 8.13 -9.57
CA SER A 25 -8.10 6.98 -8.96
C SER A 25 -7.56 7.20 -7.55
N HIS A 26 -7.09 8.41 -7.22
CA HIS A 26 -6.23 8.66 -6.06
C HIS A 26 -6.68 9.85 -5.19
N ASP A 27 -7.77 10.54 -5.54
CA ASP A 27 -8.37 11.55 -4.66
C ASP A 27 -9.15 10.85 -3.54
N PRO A 28 -9.14 11.37 -2.29
CA PRO A 28 -9.93 10.80 -1.22
C PRO A 28 -11.43 10.80 -1.52
N ILE A 29 -12.13 9.75 -1.10
CA ILE A 29 -13.58 9.64 -1.22
C ILE A 29 -14.23 9.85 0.15
N LEU A 30 -15.38 10.52 0.17
CA LEU A 30 -16.17 10.69 1.39
C LEU A 30 -16.74 9.36 1.87
N ASN A 31 -16.72 9.18 3.19
CA ASN A 31 -17.12 8.00 3.94
C ASN A 31 -16.16 6.79 3.84
N ASP A 32 -15.01 6.95 3.19
CA ASP A 32 -13.97 5.92 3.23
C ASP A 32 -13.31 5.88 4.62
N ILE A 33 -13.02 4.66 5.06
CA ILE A 33 -12.17 4.38 6.22
C ILE A 33 -10.96 3.62 5.71
N VAL A 34 -9.79 4.23 5.80
CA VAL A 34 -8.53 3.64 5.33
C VAL A 34 -7.85 2.96 6.50
N ASP A 35 -7.71 1.63 6.44
CA ASP A 35 -7.04 0.84 7.46
C ASP A 35 -5.52 0.99 7.34
N ASN A 36 -4.96 2.02 7.96
CA ASN A 36 -3.51 2.16 8.10
C ASN A 36 -3.03 1.57 9.42
N LYS A 37 -1.74 1.27 9.48
CA LYS A 37 -1.01 0.88 10.69
C LYS A 37 0.14 1.85 10.90
N LEU A 38 0.41 2.20 12.15
CA LEU A 38 1.65 2.91 12.49
C LEU A 38 2.85 2.06 12.10
N VAL A 39 3.86 2.68 11.54
CA VAL A 39 5.10 2.03 11.16
C VAL A 39 6.10 2.14 12.32
N THR A 40 6.71 1.01 12.67
CA THR A 40 7.88 0.98 13.55
C THR A 40 9.15 0.83 12.72
N GLY A 41 10.14 1.68 12.96
CA GLY A 41 11.37 1.79 12.19
C GLY A 41 11.52 3.16 11.53
N THR A 42 12.66 3.39 10.89
CA THR A 42 12.92 4.64 10.14
C THR A 42 12.70 4.39 8.67
N VAL A 43 11.79 5.14 8.04
CA VAL A 43 11.54 5.05 6.60
C VAL A 43 12.75 5.56 5.83
N ASP A 44 13.26 4.75 4.92
CA ASP A 44 14.29 5.14 3.97
C ASP A 44 13.65 5.84 2.76
N ASN A 45 13.91 7.15 2.64
CA ASN A 45 13.49 7.99 1.53
C ASN A 45 14.68 8.44 0.66
N SER A 46 15.86 7.82 0.80
CA SER A 46 17.10 8.27 0.15
C SER A 46 17.14 8.02 -1.37
N ALA A 47 16.44 6.98 -1.83
CA ALA A 47 16.36 6.66 -3.26
C ALA A 47 15.67 7.79 -4.05
N ILE A 48 16.22 8.20 -5.20
CA ILE A 48 15.70 9.30 -6.03
C ILE A 48 15.71 8.95 -7.51
N GLY A 49 14.76 9.49 -8.28
CA GLY A 49 14.71 9.32 -9.73
C GLY A 49 14.03 8.03 -10.21
N ALA A 50 14.44 7.58 -11.39
CA ALA A 50 13.75 6.54 -12.14
C ALA A 50 14.19 5.11 -11.77
N ASN A 51 13.23 4.18 -11.74
CA ASN A 51 13.43 2.75 -11.55
C ASN A 51 14.25 2.37 -10.30
N VAL A 52 14.03 3.09 -9.20
CA VAL A 52 14.75 2.84 -7.95
C VAL A 52 14.11 1.72 -7.11
N VAL A 53 14.86 1.18 -6.16
CA VAL A 53 14.32 0.30 -5.12
C VAL A 53 14.15 1.10 -3.84
N PHE A 54 12.92 1.18 -3.34
CA PHE A 54 12.63 1.76 -2.02
C PHE A 54 12.76 0.66 -0.96
N SER A 55 13.91 0.62 -0.29
CA SER A 55 14.34 -0.48 0.59
C SER A 55 13.74 -0.36 2.00
N ASN A 56 12.42 -0.43 2.11
CA ASN A 56 11.66 -0.29 3.37
C ASN A 56 11.21 -1.65 3.95
N GLY A 57 11.88 -2.75 3.57
CA GLY A 57 11.52 -4.11 3.95
C GLY A 57 11.70 -4.46 5.44
N SER A 58 12.54 -3.70 6.15
CA SER A 58 12.79 -3.85 7.59
C SER A 58 11.74 -3.19 8.49
N LEU A 59 10.84 -2.38 7.91
CA LEU A 59 9.77 -1.72 8.64
C LEU A 59 8.73 -2.75 9.11
N THR A 60 8.18 -2.55 10.30
CA THR A 60 7.11 -3.40 10.85
C THR A 60 5.84 -2.60 11.07
N LEU A 61 4.68 -3.25 10.89
CA LEU A 61 3.36 -2.64 11.10
C LEU A 61 2.92 -2.84 12.55
N GLY A 62 2.65 -1.74 13.24
CA GLY A 62 2.26 -1.67 14.65
C GLY A 62 0.76 -1.49 14.85
N THR A 63 0.38 -0.53 15.69
CA THR A 63 -1.02 -0.29 16.08
C THR A 63 -1.86 0.21 14.91
N ALA A 64 -3.17 -0.05 14.95
CA ALA A 64 -4.12 0.47 13.97
C ALA A 64 -4.15 2.01 14.02
N LEU A 65 -4.23 2.64 12.85
CA LEU A 65 -4.37 4.06 12.64
C LEU A 65 -5.42 4.31 11.53
N PRO A 66 -6.70 4.02 11.77
CA PRO A 66 -7.72 4.20 10.74
C PRO A 66 -7.89 5.67 10.37
N MET A 67 -7.85 5.99 9.08
CA MET A 67 -8.08 7.34 8.57
C MET A 67 -9.51 7.45 8.05
N ASN A 68 -10.33 8.29 8.69
CA ASN A 68 -11.72 8.51 8.32
C ASN A 68 -11.84 9.74 7.43
N TYR A 69 -12.47 9.59 6.27
CA TYR A 69 -12.78 10.69 5.37
C TYR A 69 -14.26 11.00 5.43
N THR A 70 -14.62 12.21 5.86
CA THR A 70 -16.02 12.62 6.09
C THR A 70 -16.26 14.02 5.54
N ALA A 71 -17.53 14.42 5.40
CA ALA A 71 -17.85 15.81 5.09
C ALA A 71 -17.61 16.70 6.34
N PRO A 72 -17.01 17.88 6.19
CA PRO A 72 -16.94 18.85 7.29
C PRO A 72 -18.33 19.30 7.73
N THR A 73 -18.51 19.54 9.04
CA THR A 73 -19.74 20.10 9.62
C THR A 73 -19.88 21.59 9.29
N GLY A 74 -21.07 22.16 9.46
CA GLY A 74 -21.30 23.60 9.21
C GLY A 74 -20.40 24.53 10.05
N THR A 75 -20.13 24.16 11.30
CA THR A 75 -19.19 24.87 12.17
C THR A 75 -17.76 24.77 11.65
N GLU A 76 -17.33 23.57 11.23
CA GLU A 76 -15.99 23.38 10.65
C GLU A 76 -15.82 24.17 9.34
N ILE A 77 -16.85 24.24 8.49
CA ILE A 77 -16.83 25.06 7.27
C ILE A 77 -16.72 26.56 7.60
N SER A 78 -17.35 27.01 8.67
CA SER A 78 -17.26 28.40 9.12
C SER A 78 -15.83 28.75 9.58
N THR A 79 -15.16 27.80 10.24
CA THR A 79 -13.77 27.96 10.69
C THR A 79 -12.76 27.78 9.55
N PHE A 80 -12.97 26.81 8.66
CA PHE A 80 -12.10 26.47 7.53
C PHE A 80 -12.88 26.60 6.22
N PRO A 81 -13.08 27.84 5.71
CA PRO A 81 -13.91 28.10 4.54
C PRO A 81 -13.45 27.31 3.31
N GLY A 82 -14.41 26.80 2.54
CA GLY A 82 -14.17 26.06 1.30
C GLY A 82 -13.77 24.59 1.47
N SER A 83 -13.65 24.09 2.70
CA SER A 83 -13.36 22.68 2.97
C SER A 83 -14.50 21.79 2.48
N THR A 84 -14.17 20.76 1.70
CA THR A 84 -15.11 19.77 1.17
C THR A 84 -14.89 18.38 1.76
N ILE A 85 -13.69 18.10 2.29
CA ILE A 85 -13.31 16.80 2.87
C ILE A 85 -12.63 17.04 4.21
N LYS A 86 -13.00 16.26 5.22
CA LYS A 86 -12.33 16.15 6.51
C LYS A 86 -11.70 14.77 6.63
N MET A 87 -10.39 14.71 6.77
CA MET A 87 -9.66 13.50 7.12
C MET A 87 -9.32 13.53 8.61
N SER A 88 -9.58 12.45 9.35
CA SER A 88 -9.21 12.34 10.76
C SER A 88 -8.74 10.93 11.15
N ASP A 89 -7.68 10.86 11.96
CA ASP A 89 -7.20 9.63 12.61
C ASP A 89 -7.69 9.49 14.07
N GLY A 90 -8.60 10.38 14.50
CA GLY A 90 -9.08 10.50 15.88
C GLY A 90 -8.25 11.43 16.77
N THR A 91 -7.01 11.74 16.40
CA THR A 91 -6.11 12.68 17.12
C THR A 91 -5.83 13.93 16.28
N ASN A 92 -5.49 13.72 15.03
CA ASN A 92 -5.19 14.74 14.03
C ASN A 92 -6.34 14.83 13.03
N THR A 93 -6.55 16.03 12.51
CA THR A 93 -7.53 16.31 11.47
C THR A 93 -6.89 17.18 10.40
N ILE A 94 -7.11 16.85 9.13
CA ILE A 94 -6.76 17.68 7.98
C ILE A 94 -8.03 17.99 7.20
N PHE A 95 -8.24 19.26 6.91
CA PHE A 95 -9.31 19.72 6.05
C PHE A 95 -8.78 19.97 4.65
N TYR A 96 -9.51 19.48 3.66
CA TYR A 96 -9.19 19.65 2.26
C TYR A 96 -10.32 20.29 1.48
N LYS A 97 -9.93 21.05 0.46
CA LYS A 97 -10.80 21.52 -0.62
C LYS A 97 -10.44 20.76 -1.89
N ALA A 98 -11.40 20.01 -2.41
CA ALA A 98 -11.22 19.21 -3.62
C ALA A 98 -11.80 19.94 -4.83
N SER A 99 -11.05 19.96 -5.93
CA SER A 99 -11.48 20.44 -7.24
C SER A 99 -11.21 19.38 -8.32
N PRO A 100 -11.64 19.55 -9.57
CA PRO A 100 -11.32 18.62 -10.65
C PRO A 100 -9.81 18.43 -10.91
N THR A 101 -8.98 19.44 -10.60
CA THR A 101 -7.56 19.49 -10.98
C THR A 101 -6.59 19.51 -9.80
N LYS A 102 -7.06 19.68 -8.56
CA LYS A 102 -6.21 19.68 -7.36
C LYS A 102 -6.95 19.37 -6.08
N LEU A 103 -6.18 18.93 -5.08
CA LEU A 103 -6.58 18.84 -3.68
C LEU A 103 -5.74 19.84 -2.88
N GLU A 104 -6.41 20.72 -2.15
CA GLU A 104 -5.81 21.81 -1.39
C GLU A 104 -6.04 21.60 0.10
N ILE A 105 -5.05 21.89 0.95
CA ILE A 105 -5.20 21.92 2.41
C ILE A 105 -5.77 23.28 2.80
N THR A 106 -6.88 23.24 3.54
CA THR A 106 -7.53 24.44 4.11
C THR A 106 -7.22 24.60 5.60
N GLY A 107 -6.89 23.51 6.29
CA GLY A 107 -6.54 23.55 7.70
C GLY A 107 -6.03 22.23 8.26
N VAL A 108 -5.36 22.31 9.40
CA VAL A 108 -4.86 21.16 10.17
C VAL A 108 -5.18 21.42 11.64
N ILE A 109 -5.67 20.40 12.33
CA ILE A 109 -5.83 20.40 13.79
C ILE A 109 -5.06 19.21 14.33
N ASN A 110 -4.17 19.46 15.28
CA ASN A 110 -3.60 18.43 16.14
C ASN A 110 -3.65 18.89 17.60
N PRO A 111 -3.29 18.05 18.58
CA PRO A 111 -3.38 18.41 20.00
C PRO A 111 -2.54 19.63 20.42
N GLN A 112 -1.54 20.05 19.63
CA GLN A 112 -0.61 21.13 19.97
C GLN A 112 -0.90 22.43 19.22
N VAL A 113 -1.37 22.33 17.97
CA VAL A 113 -1.51 23.45 17.04
C VAL A 113 -2.75 23.27 16.17
N THR A 114 -3.47 24.37 15.98
CA THR A 114 -4.42 24.54 14.88
C THR A 114 -3.81 25.46 13.82
N LEU A 115 -3.76 25.00 12.58
CA LEU A 115 -3.39 25.76 11.39
C LEU A 115 -4.65 26.01 10.56
N ASN A 116 -4.92 27.25 10.21
CA ASN A 116 -6.07 27.63 9.40
C ASN A 116 -5.61 28.48 8.20
N LEU A 117 -5.60 27.88 7.01
CA LEU A 117 -5.15 28.49 5.76
C LEU A 117 -6.28 29.26 5.05
N SER A 118 -7.08 30.01 5.81
CA SER A 118 -8.26 30.73 5.31
C SER A 118 -7.96 31.91 4.40
N MET A 119 -6.72 32.43 4.42
CA MET A 119 -6.33 33.57 3.59
C MET A 119 -5.84 33.13 2.21
N ASP A 120 -5.12 32.01 2.15
CA ASP A 120 -4.64 31.37 0.92
C ASP A 120 -4.43 29.88 1.20
N ASN A 121 -5.24 29.02 0.57
CA ASN A 121 -5.17 27.57 0.75
C ASN A 121 -3.91 27.02 0.05
N GLY A 122 -3.30 25.96 0.59
CA GLY A 122 -2.10 25.38 -0.02
C GLY A 122 -2.39 24.15 -0.87
N THR A 123 -1.94 24.11 -2.12
CA THR A 123 -2.06 22.93 -2.98
C THR A 123 -1.24 21.76 -2.41
N TYR A 124 -1.91 20.65 -2.09
CA TYR A 124 -1.25 19.42 -1.61
C TYR A 124 -0.85 18.52 -2.78
N ILE A 125 -1.75 18.34 -3.76
CA ILE A 125 -1.48 17.56 -4.96
C ILE A 125 -2.28 18.09 -6.15
N ASN A 126 -1.66 18.11 -7.33
CA ASN A 126 -2.33 18.38 -8.60
C ASN A 126 -2.74 17.07 -9.29
N TYR A 127 -3.82 17.11 -10.05
CA TYR A 127 -4.26 16.00 -10.88
C TYR A 127 -4.28 16.41 -12.36
N PRO A 128 -3.71 15.59 -13.25
CA PRO A 128 -2.90 14.40 -12.96
C PRO A 128 -1.53 14.74 -12.35
N THR A 129 -0.94 13.81 -11.60
CA THR A 129 0.48 13.86 -11.15
C THR A 129 1.26 12.70 -11.73
N THR A 130 2.41 13.01 -12.32
CA THR A 130 3.41 12.07 -12.86
C THR A 130 4.80 12.48 -12.37
N PHE A 131 5.76 11.54 -12.34
CA PHE A 131 7.18 11.80 -12.14
C PHE A 131 7.64 13.00 -12.96
N GLY A 132 8.30 13.96 -12.30
CA GLY A 132 8.60 15.23 -12.93
C GLY A 132 9.10 16.31 -11.98
N PRO A 133 9.18 17.56 -12.46
CA PRO A 133 9.62 18.69 -11.65
C PRO A 133 8.60 19.03 -10.57
N ALA A 134 9.09 19.64 -9.49
CA ALA A 134 8.27 20.11 -8.40
C ALA A 134 7.29 21.21 -8.87
N GLN A 135 6.07 21.15 -8.34
CA GLN A 135 5.07 22.21 -8.46
C GLN A 135 5.07 23.01 -7.16
N ASN A 136 5.25 24.31 -7.28
CA ASN A 136 5.35 25.20 -6.12
C ASN A 136 4.08 26.04 -5.97
N ASP A 137 3.71 26.31 -4.73
CA ASP A 137 2.56 27.11 -4.34
C ASP A 137 2.89 27.98 -3.13
N THR A 138 2.06 28.97 -2.84
CA THR A 138 2.08 29.70 -1.57
C THR A 138 0.90 29.29 -0.72
N ALA A 139 0.99 29.53 0.58
CA ALA A 139 -0.19 29.51 1.44
C ALA A 139 -0.04 30.49 2.58
N LYS A 140 -1.18 30.90 3.12
CA LYS A 140 -1.27 31.89 4.16
C LYS A 140 -2.47 31.67 5.04
N GLY A 141 -2.28 31.91 6.33
CA GLY A 141 -3.33 31.69 7.30
C GLY A 141 -2.95 32.12 8.69
N THR A 142 -3.62 31.53 9.67
CA THR A 142 -3.33 31.71 11.08
C THR A 142 -2.89 30.41 11.71
N PHE A 143 -2.09 30.49 12.77
CA PHE A 143 -1.85 29.38 13.68
C PHE A 143 -2.30 29.77 15.09
N THR A 144 -2.78 28.77 15.83
CA THR A 144 -3.17 28.89 17.23
C THR A 144 -2.54 27.75 18.01
N ALA A 145 -1.74 28.07 19.02
CA ALA A 145 -1.12 27.12 19.94
C ALA A 145 -1.27 27.63 21.37
N SER A 146 -0.94 26.79 22.36
CA SER A 146 -1.05 27.13 23.78
C SER A 146 -0.15 28.31 24.19
N LEU A 147 1.04 28.42 23.59
CA LEU A 147 2.04 29.42 23.95
C LEU A 147 2.03 30.67 23.05
N ALA A 148 1.50 30.56 21.83
CA ALA A 148 1.48 31.64 20.86
C ALA A 148 0.41 31.41 19.79
N SER A 149 -0.10 32.52 19.26
CA SER A 149 -1.00 32.53 18.10
C SER A 149 -0.58 33.66 17.17
N GLY A 150 -0.81 33.49 15.88
CA GLY A 150 -0.33 34.45 14.90
C GLY A 150 -0.68 34.09 13.46
N ILE A 151 0.08 34.69 12.55
CA ILE A 151 -0.05 34.50 11.10
C ILE A 151 1.03 33.52 10.67
N CYS A 152 0.69 32.64 9.73
CA CYS A 152 1.66 31.81 9.04
C CYS A 152 1.68 32.20 7.56
N VAL A 153 2.87 32.32 7.00
CA VAL A 153 3.08 32.63 5.57
C VAL A 153 4.17 31.71 5.06
N GLY A 154 3.94 31.05 3.92
CA GLY A 154 4.88 30.05 3.48
C GLY A 154 4.71 29.58 2.05
N THR A 155 5.57 28.62 1.71
CA THR A 155 5.63 27.97 0.41
C THR A 155 5.37 26.48 0.55
N LEU A 156 4.77 25.90 -0.48
CA LEU A 156 4.53 24.47 -0.61
C LEU A 156 5.19 23.99 -1.90
N SER A 157 5.68 22.75 -1.88
CA SER A 157 6.29 22.12 -3.04
C SER A 157 5.88 20.65 -3.10
N THR A 158 5.20 20.27 -4.18
CA THR A 158 4.80 18.87 -4.43
C THR A 158 5.56 18.34 -5.63
N GLN A 159 6.23 17.21 -5.47
CA GLN A 159 7.02 16.59 -6.53
C GLN A 159 6.84 15.08 -6.52
N ALA A 160 6.45 14.50 -7.64
CA ALA A 160 6.67 13.08 -7.86
C ALA A 160 8.15 12.87 -8.22
N ASP A 161 8.97 12.56 -7.21
CA ASP A 161 10.43 12.69 -7.24
C ASP A 161 11.17 11.36 -7.45
N ALA A 162 10.46 10.24 -7.39
CA ALA A 162 10.99 8.92 -7.70
C ALA A 162 9.91 7.94 -8.11
N TYR A 163 10.27 6.93 -8.89
CA TYR A 163 9.42 5.77 -9.13
C TYR A 163 10.23 4.48 -9.21
N GLY A 164 9.60 3.34 -8.90
CA GLY A 164 10.25 2.04 -8.98
C GLY A 164 9.56 0.96 -8.16
N THR A 165 10.33 0.14 -7.45
CA THR A 165 9.81 -1.00 -6.67
C THR A 165 9.91 -0.69 -5.18
N LEU A 166 8.78 -0.73 -4.48
CA LEU A 166 8.74 -0.60 -3.02
C LEU A 166 8.81 -1.98 -2.36
N ILE A 167 9.79 -2.17 -1.49
CA ILE A 167 9.84 -3.30 -0.57
C ILE A 167 9.34 -2.78 0.77
N LEU A 168 8.26 -3.36 1.31
CA LEU A 168 7.65 -2.92 2.56
C LEU A 168 7.11 -4.12 3.34
N ASN A 169 7.56 -4.28 4.59
CA ASN A 169 7.10 -5.35 5.49
C ASN A 169 7.10 -6.75 4.84
N GLY A 170 8.21 -7.10 4.18
CA GLY A 170 8.36 -8.38 3.45
C GLY A 170 7.60 -8.50 2.13
N GLN A 171 6.81 -7.50 1.73
CA GLN A 171 6.07 -7.46 0.46
C GLN A 171 6.80 -6.62 -0.59
N THR A 172 6.56 -6.93 -1.86
CA THR A 172 7.13 -6.20 -3.01
C THR A 172 6.02 -5.63 -3.86
N TYR A 173 6.00 -4.31 -4.01
CA TYR A 173 5.07 -3.56 -4.84
C TYR A 173 5.83 -2.98 -6.04
N ASN A 174 5.41 -3.36 -7.24
CA ASN A 174 6.02 -2.86 -8.47
C ASN A 174 5.31 -1.60 -8.95
N ASN A 175 6.01 -0.79 -9.74
CA ASN A 175 5.49 0.43 -10.38
C ASN A 175 4.90 1.43 -9.38
N VAL A 176 5.64 1.68 -8.30
CA VAL A 176 5.29 2.63 -7.25
C VAL A 176 5.83 4.01 -7.58
N LEU A 177 4.98 5.04 -7.53
CA LEU A 177 5.35 6.44 -7.61
C LEU A 177 5.44 7.04 -6.21
N ARG A 178 6.57 7.67 -5.89
CA ARG A 178 6.70 8.46 -4.66
C ARG A 178 6.40 9.92 -4.95
N VAL A 179 5.52 10.50 -4.14
CA VAL A 179 5.25 11.94 -4.11
C VAL A 179 5.84 12.50 -2.82
N LYS A 180 6.74 13.47 -2.98
CA LYS A 180 7.30 14.30 -1.91
C LYS A 180 6.52 15.60 -1.81
N PHE A 181 6.17 15.97 -0.60
CA PHE A 181 5.51 17.23 -0.28
C PHE A 181 6.32 17.98 0.78
N VAL A 182 6.67 19.23 0.52
CA VAL A 182 7.43 20.08 1.44
C VAL A 182 6.63 21.33 1.72
N GLN A 183 6.48 21.69 2.99
CA GLN A 183 5.90 22.97 3.43
C GLN A 183 6.91 23.72 4.26
N ASN A 184 7.11 24.99 3.97
CA ASN A 184 7.95 25.90 4.76
C ASN A 184 7.11 27.12 5.14
N PHE A 185 6.75 27.24 6.41
CA PHE A 185 6.00 28.37 6.95
C PHE A 185 6.87 29.18 7.90
N ASN A 186 6.85 30.49 7.75
CA ASN A 186 7.29 31.43 8.76
C ASN A 186 6.10 31.84 9.63
N LEU A 187 6.35 31.95 10.93
CA LEU A 187 5.36 32.32 11.93
C LEU A 187 5.56 33.78 12.32
N HIS A 188 4.49 34.56 12.32
CA HIS A 188 4.50 36.00 12.56
C HIS A 188 3.49 36.36 13.65
N LEU A 189 3.81 37.36 14.46
CA LEU A 189 2.80 37.95 15.35
C LEU A 189 1.71 38.64 14.51
N PRO A 190 0.46 38.74 14.99
CA PRO A 190 -0.61 39.41 14.26
C PRO A 190 -0.30 40.87 13.86
N ILE A 191 0.61 41.53 14.59
CA ILE A 191 1.03 42.92 14.33
C ILE A 191 2.10 43.05 13.23
N ASP A 192 2.75 41.96 12.82
CA ASP A 192 3.78 41.97 11.75
C ASP A 192 3.10 41.83 10.37
N ILE A 193 2.43 42.91 9.95
CA ILE A 193 1.64 42.95 8.70
C ILE A 193 2.52 42.92 7.43
N THR A 194 3.82 43.18 7.56
CA THR A 194 4.80 43.11 6.46
C THR A 194 5.48 41.76 6.36
N PHE A 195 5.27 40.86 7.34
CA PHE A 195 5.85 39.52 7.39
C PHE A 195 7.38 39.52 7.32
N THR A 196 8.02 40.53 7.92
CA THR A 196 9.48 40.71 7.85
C THR A 196 10.20 40.19 9.10
N ASN A 197 9.48 39.95 10.19
CA ASN A 197 10.05 39.59 11.49
C ASN A 197 9.45 38.26 11.99
N PRO A 198 9.86 37.11 11.41
CA PRO A 198 9.35 35.83 11.85
C PRO A 198 9.80 35.53 13.29
N LEU A 199 8.86 35.10 14.14
CA LEU A 199 9.19 34.58 15.48
C LEU A 199 9.73 33.15 15.44
N GLY A 200 9.51 32.45 14.34
CA GLY A 200 9.90 31.06 14.16
C GLY A 200 9.47 30.51 12.80
N SER A 201 9.74 29.23 12.58
CA SER A 201 9.44 28.54 11.33
C SER A 201 8.98 27.11 11.58
N VAL A 202 8.18 26.60 10.63
CA VAL A 202 7.76 25.21 10.53
C VAL A 202 8.15 24.67 9.18
N THR A 203 8.92 23.58 9.15
CA THR A 203 9.21 22.82 7.94
C THR A 203 8.61 21.43 8.06
N ASN A 204 7.66 21.11 7.19
CA ASN A 204 7.10 19.78 7.03
C ASN A 204 7.67 19.13 5.76
N THR A 205 8.15 17.90 5.84
CA THR A 205 8.50 17.06 4.68
C THR A 205 7.76 15.74 4.78
N ALA A 206 6.90 15.47 3.82
CA ALA A 206 6.14 14.24 3.71
C ALA A 206 6.49 13.48 2.42
N TYR A 207 6.46 12.16 2.50
CA TYR A 207 6.62 11.24 1.38
C TYR A 207 5.43 10.28 1.37
N SER A 208 4.81 10.09 0.22
CA SER A 208 3.71 9.14 0.03
C SER A 208 3.97 8.26 -1.19
N TYR A 209 3.80 6.96 -1.05
CA TYR A 209 4.12 5.94 -2.04
C TYR A 209 2.83 5.34 -2.61
N TYR A 210 2.58 5.52 -3.90
CA TYR A 210 1.34 5.10 -4.57
C TYR A 210 1.62 4.02 -5.60
N ASP A 211 0.70 3.06 -5.75
CA ASP A 211 0.64 2.16 -6.90
C ASP A 211 -0.62 2.43 -7.72
N ALA A 212 -0.89 1.64 -8.78
CA ALA A 212 -2.08 1.84 -9.60
C ALA A 212 -3.36 1.19 -9.03
N THR A 213 -3.22 0.30 -8.05
CA THR A 213 -4.30 -0.58 -7.57
C THR A 213 -4.95 -0.09 -6.29
N HIS A 214 -4.24 0.75 -5.53
CA HIS A 214 -4.69 1.29 -4.25
C HIS A 214 -4.88 2.80 -4.39
N ARG A 215 -6.09 3.28 -4.04
CA ARG A 215 -6.42 4.71 -4.01
C ARG A 215 -5.53 5.50 -3.06
N TYR A 216 -5.17 4.88 -1.94
CA TYR A 216 -4.42 5.49 -0.85
C TYR A 216 -2.96 5.03 -0.84
N PRO A 217 -2.02 5.82 -0.28
CA PRO A 217 -0.60 5.45 -0.27
C PRO A 217 -0.35 4.13 0.45
N LEU A 218 0.49 3.28 -0.14
CA LEU A 218 1.03 2.05 0.48
C LEU A 218 1.85 2.36 1.73
N LEU A 219 2.63 3.44 1.67
CA LEU A 219 3.47 3.95 2.75
C LEU A 219 3.39 5.48 2.74
N SER A 220 3.34 6.08 3.92
CA SER A 220 3.52 7.52 4.11
C SER A 220 4.45 7.78 5.27
N ALA A 221 5.33 8.76 5.13
CA ALA A 221 6.26 9.20 6.16
C ALA A 221 6.27 10.73 6.22
N THR A 222 6.24 11.30 7.41
CA THR A 222 6.20 12.74 7.63
C THR A 222 7.20 13.13 8.70
N THR A 223 7.98 14.18 8.44
CA THR A 223 8.87 14.80 9.43
C THR A 223 8.55 16.28 9.51
N VAL A 224 8.27 16.76 10.72
CA VAL A 224 8.00 18.17 11.01
C VAL A 224 9.12 18.71 11.90
N ASN A 225 9.70 19.84 11.49
CA ASN A 225 10.66 20.61 12.28
C ASN A 225 10.01 21.94 12.65
N LEU A 226 9.89 22.21 13.95
CA LEU A 226 9.38 23.46 14.51
C LEU A 226 10.51 24.17 15.24
N SER A 227 10.79 25.41 14.87
CA SER A 227 11.74 26.27 15.57
C SER A 227 11.09 27.59 15.93
N VAL A 228 11.06 27.93 17.22
CA VAL A 228 10.62 29.23 17.75
C VAL A 228 11.65 29.70 18.77
N PRO A 229 12.76 30.33 18.32
CA PRO A 229 13.89 30.67 19.18
C PRO A 229 13.52 31.56 20.37
N GLY A 230 12.63 32.53 20.16
CA GLY A 230 12.17 33.43 21.23
C GLY A 230 11.44 32.73 22.38
N LEU A 231 10.97 31.49 22.17
CA LEU A 231 10.34 30.63 23.18
C LEU A 231 11.21 29.43 23.57
N GLY A 232 12.46 29.35 23.07
CA GLY A 232 13.34 28.20 23.31
C GLY A 232 12.86 26.88 22.69
N ILE A 233 11.98 26.93 21.68
CA ILE A 233 11.42 25.74 21.05
C ILE A 233 12.26 25.34 19.84
N ASN A 234 12.76 24.11 19.84
CA ASN A 234 13.35 23.46 18.67
C ASN A 234 13.00 21.96 18.72
N GLN A 235 11.99 21.55 17.97
CA GLN A 235 11.43 20.21 18.03
C GLN A 235 11.36 19.57 16.64
N THR A 236 11.72 18.30 16.57
CA THR A 236 11.53 17.46 15.39
C THR A 236 10.61 16.31 15.77
N THR A 237 9.53 16.14 15.01
CA THR A 237 8.65 14.97 15.13
C THR A 237 8.63 14.22 13.80
N SER A 238 8.65 12.90 13.88
CA SER A 238 8.57 12.02 12.72
C SER A 238 7.53 10.95 12.96
N SER A 239 6.72 10.67 11.94
CA SER A 239 5.74 9.60 11.97
C SER A 239 5.67 8.93 10.60
N ALA A 240 5.27 7.66 10.60
CA ALA A 240 5.01 6.92 9.39
C ALA A 240 3.84 5.98 9.59
N ALA A 241 3.09 5.77 8.50
CA ALA A 241 1.96 4.87 8.45
C ALA A 241 1.98 4.12 7.12
N ALA A 242 1.53 2.88 7.14
CA ALA A 242 1.43 2.06 5.94
C ALA A 242 0.02 1.48 5.83
N LEU A 243 -0.43 1.31 4.60
CA LEU A 243 -1.72 0.69 4.30
C LEU A 243 -1.68 -0.76 4.75
N ASN A 244 -2.64 -1.15 5.57
CA ASN A 244 -2.80 -2.54 5.99
C ASN A 244 -3.49 -3.32 4.88
N ILE A 245 -2.69 -3.91 3.99
CA ILE A 245 -3.20 -4.76 2.93
C ILE A 245 -3.30 -6.17 3.50
N THR A 246 -4.53 -6.60 3.78
CA THR A 246 -4.81 -7.99 4.12
C THR A 246 -4.61 -8.87 2.89
N THR A 247 -3.37 -9.26 2.64
CA THR A 247 -3.10 -10.34 1.69
C THR A 247 -3.64 -11.63 2.31
N LEU A 248 -4.62 -12.27 1.69
CA LEU A 248 -4.86 -13.70 1.94
C LEU A 248 -3.55 -14.41 1.60
N GLY A 249 -2.77 -14.71 2.62
CA GLY A 249 -1.47 -15.35 2.47
C GLY A 249 -1.68 -16.70 1.81
N VAL A 250 -1.35 -16.82 0.53
CA VAL A 250 -0.97 -18.11 -0.02
C VAL A 250 0.42 -18.35 0.54
N ASN A 251 0.51 -18.94 1.73
CA ASN A 251 1.76 -19.39 2.31
C ASN A 251 2.52 -20.15 1.23
N ASN A 252 3.65 -19.58 0.80
CA ASN A 252 4.63 -20.10 -0.15
C ASN A 252 4.05 -20.94 -1.30
N ILE A 253 4.29 -20.48 -2.53
CA ILE A 253 4.36 -21.37 -3.69
C ILE A 253 5.55 -22.32 -3.46
N ILE A 254 5.37 -23.32 -2.60
CA ILE A 254 6.12 -24.58 -2.70
C ILE A 254 5.82 -25.02 -4.12
N LYS A 255 6.87 -25.11 -4.95
CA LYS A 255 6.81 -25.74 -6.28
C LYS A 255 5.80 -26.87 -6.18
N LYS A 256 4.71 -26.76 -6.94
CA LYS A 256 3.68 -27.79 -7.01
C LYS A 256 4.40 -29.05 -7.49
N GLU A 257 4.81 -29.89 -6.54
CA GLU A 257 5.18 -31.28 -6.80
C GLU A 257 4.03 -31.82 -7.65
N ASN A 258 4.34 -32.25 -8.87
CA ASN A 258 3.36 -32.68 -9.87
C ASN A 258 2.75 -34.03 -9.45
N PHE A 259 1.98 -34.00 -8.37
CA PHE A 259 1.22 -35.12 -7.85
C PHE A 259 -0.02 -35.31 -8.73
N SER A 260 -0.08 -36.41 -9.47
CA SER A 260 -1.15 -36.69 -10.44
C SER A 260 -1.50 -38.18 -10.48
N ILE A 261 -2.65 -38.53 -11.05
CA ILE A 261 -3.12 -39.91 -11.14
C ILE A 261 -3.36 -40.29 -12.59
N TYR A 262 -2.93 -41.50 -12.97
CA TYR A 262 -3.05 -42.01 -14.32
C TYR A 262 -3.28 -43.53 -14.35
N PRO A 263 -4.00 -44.07 -15.34
CA PRO A 263 -4.80 -43.31 -16.31
C PRO A 263 -5.99 -42.62 -15.62
N ASN A 264 -6.42 -41.48 -16.17
CA ASN A 264 -7.67 -40.82 -15.81
C ASN A 264 -8.31 -40.28 -17.10
N PRO A 265 -9.45 -40.82 -17.57
CA PRO A 265 -10.29 -41.83 -16.91
C PRO A 265 -9.64 -43.21 -16.79
N ALA A 266 -9.94 -43.93 -15.71
CA ALA A 266 -9.37 -45.21 -15.33
C ALA A 266 -10.34 -46.38 -15.58
N GLN A 267 -9.81 -47.57 -15.87
CA GLN A 267 -10.61 -48.81 -15.98
C GLN A 267 -10.35 -49.72 -14.79
N ASP A 268 -9.23 -50.43 -14.75
CA ASP A 268 -9.02 -51.46 -13.71
C ASP A 268 -8.12 -51.01 -12.57
N PHE A 269 -7.20 -50.08 -12.86
CA PHE A 269 -6.24 -49.59 -11.88
C PHE A 269 -5.92 -48.11 -12.09
N ILE A 270 -5.41 -47.49 -11.04
CA ILE A 270 -4.80 -46.16 -11.08
C ILE A 270 -3.41 -46.21 -10.47
N ARG A 271 -2.53 -45.34 -10.97
CA ARG A 271 -1.19 -45.10 -10.46
C ARG A 271 -1.06 -43.66 -10.01
N VAL A 272 -0.28 -43.46 -8.96
CA VAL A 272 0.09 -42.14 -8.47
C VAL A 272 1.44 -41.76 -9.07
N LYS A 273 1.53 -40.58 -9.71
CA LYS A 273 2.77 -39.99 -10.24
C LYS A 273 3.18 -38.81 -9.38
N GLY A 274 4.46 -38.71 -9.05
CA GLY A 274 5.05 -37.64 -8.24
C GLY A 274 6.06 -38.21 -7.24
N ASN A 275 6.50 -37.39 -6.28
CA ASN A 275 7.24 -37.88 -5.12
C ASN A 275 6.30 -38.67 -4.19
N THR A 276 6.29 -40.00 -4.32
CA THR A 276 5.37 -40.89 -3.60
C THR A 276 5.96 -41.50 -2.33
N ASP A 277 7.25 -41.33 -2.08
CA ASP A 277 8.01 -42.04 -1.03
C ASP A 277 7.53 -41.70 0.38
N GLN A 278 6.86 -40.56 0.54
CA GLN A 278 6.29 -40.10 1.79
C GLN A 278 4.88 -40.64 2.08
N TYR A 279 4.20 -41.26 1.11
CA TYR A 279 2.83 -41.74 1.25
C TYR A 279 2.78 -43.26 1.46
N LEU A 280 1.97 -43.69 2.41
CA LEU A 280 1.83 -45.11 2.77
C LEU A 280 0.45 -45.66 2.48
N LYS A 281 -0.58 -44.81 2.49
CA LYS A 281 -1.98 -45.23 2.37
C LYS A 281 -2.73 -44.40 1.35
N ALA A 282 -3.63 -45.06 0.63
CA ALA A 282 -4.61 -44.46 -0.26
C ALA A 282 -6.03 -44.82 0.21
N ASN A 283 -6.86 -43.81 0.39
CA ASN A 283 -8.28 -43.91 0.70
C ASN A 283 -9.09 -43.41 -0.49
N ILE A 284 -10.04 -44.19 -0.97
CA ILE A 284 -10.95 -43.82 -2.05
C ILE A 284 -12.30 -43.47 -1.46
N TYR A 285 -12.83 -42.32 -1.84
CA TYR A 285 -14.12 -41.80 -1.43
C TYR A 285 -15.02 -41.61 -2.65
N SER A 286 -16.30 -41.81 -2.42
CA SER A 286 -17.38 -41.43 -3.35
C SER A 286 -17.56 -39.90 -3.41
N LEU A 287 -18.39 -39.41 -4.34
CA LEU A 287 -18.68 -37.98 -4.49
C LEU A 287 -19.37 -37.36 -3.27
N ASP A 288 -20.15 -38.15 -2.53
CA ASP A 288 -20.80 -37.80 -1.27
C ASP A 288 -19.87 -37.90 -0.06
N GLY A 289 -18.58 -38.23 -0.28
CA GLY A 289 -17.55 -38.24 0.77
C GLY A 289 -17.51 -39.52 1.60
N LYS A 290 -18.29 -40.55 1.27
CA LYS A 290 -18.25 -41.85 1.93
C LYS A 290 -16.98 -42.60 1.53
N LEU A 291 -16.23 -43.11 2.51
CA LEU A 291 -15.06 -43.97 2.31
C LEU A 291 -15.49 -45.30 1.69
N ILE A 292 -14.92 -45.63 0.53
CA ILE A 292 -15.25 -46.80 -0.27
C ILE A 292 -14.16 -47.87 -0.18
N LYS A 293 -12.88 -47.48 -0.18
CA LYS A 293 -11.75 -48.42 -0.16
C LYS A 293 -10.53 -47.80 0.52
N THR A 294 -9.76 -48.62 1.22
CA THR A 294 -8.43 -48.25 1.74
C THR A 294 -7.41 -49.25 1.23
N THR A 295 -6.24 -48.79 0.82
CA THR A 295 -5.17 -49.63 0.24
C THR A 295 -3.81 -49.04 0.60
N ASP A 296 -2.83 -49.88 0.85
CA ASP A 296 -1.45 -49.42 1.06
C ASP A 296 -0.79 -49.08 -0.28
N LEU A 297 -0.04 -47.97 -0.33
CA LEU A 297 0.63 -47.44 -1.54
C LEU A 297 1.94 -48.14 -1.89
N ASN A 298 2.28 -49.22 -1.18
CA ASN A 298 3.54 -49.96 -1.35
C ASN A 298 3.62 -50.75 -2.67
N SER A 299 2.55 -50.74 -3.46
CA SER A 299 2.43 -51.43 -4.75
C SER A 299 1.98 -50.43 -5.81
N GLY A 300 2.72 -50.35 -6.93
CA GLY A 300 2.57 -49.29 -7.93
C GLY A 300 1.22 -49.18 -8.64
N ASN A 301 0.28 -50.10 -8.42
CA ASN A 301 -1.10 -50.08 -8.95
C ASN A 301 -2.12 -50.15 -7.81
N ILE A 302 -3.04 -49.19 -7.76
CA ILE A 302 -4.23 -49.25 -6.90
C ILE A 302 -5.36 -49.86 -7.73
N GLN A 303 -5.86 -51.01 -7.31
CA GLN A 303 -6.91 -51.76 -8.03
C GLN A 303 -8.31 -51.17 -7.76
N ILE A 304 -9.01 -50.81 -8.83
CA ILE A 304 -10.33 -50.17 -8.81
C ILE A 304 -11.36 -50.84 -9.74
N SER A 305 -11.04 -52.00 -10.30
CA SER A 305 -11.91 -52.76 -11.21
C SER A 305 -13.30 -53.05 -10.63
N GLU A 306 -13.37 -53.22 -9.30
CA GLU A 306 -14.59 -53.48 -8.53
C GLU A 306 -15.49 -52.24 -8.36
N LEU A 307 -14.99 -51.03 -8.67
CA LEU A 307 -15.75 -49.80 -8.49
C LEU A 307 -16.70 -49.58 -9.68
N PRO A 308 -17.97 -49.21 -9.43
CA PRO A 308 -18.88 -48.80 -10.50
C PRO A 308 -18.35 -47.58 -11.30
N PRO A 309 -18.79 -47.40 -12.57
CA PRO A 309 -18.47 -46.21 -13.35
C PRO A 309 -19.01 -44.93 -12.68
N ALA A 310 -18.11 -44.10 -12.16
CA ALA A 310 -18.44 -42.85 -11.48
C ALA A 310 -17.18 -41.98 -11.29
N SER A 311 -17.35 -40.78 -10.74
CA SER A 311 -16.23 -39.99 -10.22
C SER A 311 -15.94 -40.36 -8.77
N TYR A 312 -14.67 -40.38 -8.40
CA TYR A 312 -14.20 -40.67 -7.05
C TYR A 312 -13.12 -39.68 -6.63
N PHE A 313 -12.95 -39.51 -5.33
CA PHE A 313 -11.79 -38.86 -4.75
C PHE A 313 -10.84 -39.90 -4.18
N ILE A 314 -9.55 -39.66 -4.28
CA ILE A 314 -8.53 -40.45 -3.61
C ILE A 314 -7.66 -39.54 -2.77
N GLU A 315 -7.61 -39.83 -1.48
CA GLU A 315 -6.71 -39.24 -0.50
C GLU A 315 -5.51 -40.16 -0.35
N VAL A 316 -4.30 -39.64 -0.55
CA VAL A 316 -3.08 -40.32 -0.11
C VAL A 316 -2.55 -39.69 1.17
N SER A 317 -2.04 -40.51 2.09
CA SER A 317 -1.53 -40.07 3.39
C SER A 317 -0.23 -40.76 3.77
N GLY A 318 0.68 -40.00 4.37
CA GLY A 318 1.92 -40.49 4.98
C GLY A 318 1.78 -40.84 6.47
N LYS A 319 2.90 -41.04 7.17
CA LYS A 319 2.91 -41.31 8.63
C LYS A 319 2.43 -40.10 9.45
N ASN A 320 2.57 -38.89 8.94
CA ASN A 320 2.19 -37.65 9.61
C ASN A 320 0.91 -37.07 8.98
N HIS A 321 -0.03 -36.62 9.82
CA HIS A 321 -1.33 -36.07 9.40
C HIS A 321 -1.24 -34.84 8.48
N GLU A 322 -0.09 -34.17 8.44
CA GLU A 322 0.19 -33.00 7.58
C GLU A 322 0.50 -33.36 6.12
N THR A 323 0.76 -34.64 5.83
CA THR A 323 1.07 -35.13 4.47
C THR A 323 -0.14 -35.80 3.83
N LYS A 324 -1.15 -35.00 3.46
CA LYS A 324 -2.33 -35.46 2.73
C LYS A 324 -2.43 -34.83 1.34
N LYS A 325 -2.81 -35.61 0.33
CA LYS A 325 -3.14 -35.11 -1.02
C LYS A 325 -4.42 -35.75 -1.52
N ASN A 326 -5.33 -34.92 -2.03
CA ASN A 326 -6.61 -35.33 -2.59
C ASN A 326 -6.64 -35.09 -4.09
N ILE A 327 -6.98 -36.12 -4.87
CA ILE A 327 -7.13 -36.03 -6.32
C ILE A 327 -8.46 -36.66 -6.71
N LYS A 328 -9.14 -36.06 -7.70
CA LYS A 328 -10.32 -36.64 -8.34
C LYS A 328 -9.91 -37.52 -9.53
N PHE A 329 -10.52 -38.70 -9.67
CA PHE A 329 -10.43 -39.51 -10.88
C PHE A 329 -11.81 -39.99 -11.35
N ILE A 330 -11.89 -40.39 -12.62
CA ILE A 330 -13.12 -40.89 -13.26
C ILE A 330 -12.91 -42.38 -13.56
N LYS A 331 -13.78 -43.25 -13.04
CA LYS A 331 -13.87 -44.67 -13.42
C LYS A 331 -14.81 -44.81 -14.61
N LYS A 332 -14.33 -45.49 -15.67
CA LYS A 332 -15.15 -45.91 -16.82
C LYS A 332 -15.88 -47.20 -16.56
#